data_AF-F4ZBV6-F1
#
_entry.id   AF-F4ZBV6-F1
#
_cell.length_a   1.000
_cell.length_b   1.000
_cell.length_c   1.000
_cell.angle_alpha   90.00
_cell.angle_beta   90.00
_cell.angle_gamma   90.00
#
_symmetry.space_group_name_H-M   'P 1'
#
loop_
_entity.id
_entity.type
_entity.pdbx_description
1 polymer ?
#
loop_
_entity_poly.entity_id
_entity_poly.type
_entity_poly.pdbx_seq_one_letter_code
_entity_poly.pdbx_strand_id
1 'polypeptide(L)' 'KLPMFGCTDPSQVLTEISNATKSFPNAYIRLVAFDNVRQVQVSSFLVHRPSSARDFRAPEERSV' A
#
# COMPACT_ATOMS: atom_id res chain seq x y z
N LYS A 1 -3.23 -3.91 12.26
CA LYS A 1 -4.01 -5.14 11.96
C LYS A 1 -3.06 -6.26 11.53
N LEU A 2 -3.57 -7.46 11.27
CA LEU A 2 -2.83 -8.65 10.83
C LEU A 2 -3.02 -8.90 9.32
N PRO A 3 -2.25 -9.82 8.69
CA PRO A 3 -2.51 -10.26 7.32
C PRO A 3 -3.94 -10.79 7.14
N MET A 4 -4.55 -10.50 6.00
CA MET A 4 -5.92 -10.89 5.67
C MET A 4 -5.97 -12.33 5.12
N PHE A 5 -5.73 -13.33 5.98
CA PHE A 5 -5.76 -14.74 5.59
C PHE A 5 -7.15 -15.16 5.09
N GLY A 6 -7.19 -15.86 3.95
CA GLY A 6 -8.44 -16.35 3.36
C GLY A 6 -9.35 -15.27 2.75
N CYS A 7 -8.87 -14.02 2.64
CA CYS A 7 -9.63 -12.95 1.99
C CYS A 7 -9.83 -13.25 0.49
N THR A 8 -11.08 -13.40 0.08
CA THR A 8 -11.47 -13.63 -1.33
C THR A 8 -12.17 -12.42 -1.96
N ASP A 9 -12.59 -11.45 -1.14
CA ASP A 9 -13.25 -10.23 -1.60
C ASP A 9 -12.26 -9.05 -1.63
N PRO A 10 -11.92 -8.51 -2.80
CA PRO A 10 -11.00 -7.37 -2.90
C PRO A 10 -11.54 -6.09 -2.25
N SER A 11 -12.86 -5.95 -2.09
CA SER A 11 -13.48 -4.76 -1.48
C SER A 11 -13.03 -4.56 -0.03
N GLN A 12 -12.79 -5.65 0.70
CA GLN A 12 -12.29 -5.62 2.07
C GLN A 12 -10.88 -5.03 2.14
N VAL A 13 -10.01 -5.39 1.18
CA VAL A 13 -8.64 -4.86 1.08
C VAL A 13 -8.67 -3.36 0.81
N LEU A 14 -9.52 -2.91 -0.12
CA LEU A 14 -9.68 -1.47 -0.43
C LEU A 14 -10.22 -0.69 0.77
N THR A 15 -11.15 -1.29 1.51
CA THR A 15 -11.69 -0.71 2.75
C THR A 15 -10.59 -0.54 3.80
N GLU A 16 -9.71 -1.53 3.96
CA GLU A 16 -8.59 -1.44 4.89
C GLU A 16 -7.54 -0.42 4.50
N ILE A 17 -7.27 -0.26 3.20
CA ILE A 17 -6.42 0.83 2.70
C ILE A 17 -7.03 2.19 3.11
N SER A 18 -8.33 2.39 2.88
CA SER A 18 -9.03 3.63 3.25
C SER A 18 -9.02 3.88 4.77
N ASN A 19 -9.17 2.84 5.58
CA ASN A 19 -9.08 2.95 7.03
C ASN A 19 -7.66 3.32 7.48
N ALA A 20 -6.64 2.68 6.93
CA ALA A 20 -5.25 2.97 7.26
C ALA A 20 -4.84 4.39 6.87
N THR A 21 -5.24 4.88 5.69
CA THR A 21 -4.97 6.26 5.25
C THR A 21 -5.68 7.29 6.13
N LYS A 22 -6.92 7.02 6.56
CA LYS A 22 -7.64 7.89 7.50
C LYS A 22 -6.99 7.94 8.88
N SER A 23 -6.53 6.79 9.41
CA SER A 23 -5.86 6.74 10.72
C SER A 23 -4.47 7.36 10.68
N PHE A 24 -3.76 7.27 9.56
CA PHE A 24 -2.38 7.73 9.41
C PHE A 24 -2.21 8.59 8.14
N PRO A 25 -2.82 9.79 8.06
CA PRO A 25 -2.85 10.58 6.84
C PRO A 25 -1.48 11.11 6.40
N ASN A 26 -0.55 11.26 7.34
CA ASN A 26 0.80 11.78 7.10
C ASN A 26 1.87 10.68 6.96
N ALA A 27 1.47 9.41 6.84
CA ALA A 27 2.38 8.29 6.67
C ALA A 27 2.48 7.84 5.20
N TYR A 28 3.59 7.22 4.82
CA TYR A 28 3.62 6.38 3.62
C TYR A 28 2.97 5.04 3.96
N ILE A 29 2.10 4.55 3.08
CA ILE A 29 1.43 3.25 3.27
C ILE A 29 1.66 2.42 2.01
N ARG A 30 2.12 1.18 2.21
CA ARG A 30 2.29 0.19 1.15
C ARG A 30 1.37 -0.99 1.36
N LEU A 31 0.83 -1.53 0.28
CA LEU A 31 0.19 -2.83 0.27
C LEU A 31 1.23 -3.90 -0.02
N VAL A 32 1.15 -5.02 0.69
CA VAL A 32 2.03 -6.17 0.51
C VAL A 32 1.20 -7.45 0.43
N ALA A 33 1.69 -8.42 -0.35
CA ALA A 33 1.11 -9.75 -0.46
C ALA A 33 2.17 -10.82 -0.17
N PHE A 34 1.77 -11.88 0.52
CA PHE A 34 2.62 -12.99 0.92
C PHE A 34 2.15 -14.29 0.27
N ASP A 35 3.10 -15.10 -0.18
CA ASP A 35 2.88 -16.48 -0.60
C ASP A 35 3.27 -17.40 0.56
N ASN A 36 2.32 -18.21 1.02
CA ASN A 36 2.51 -19.09 2.17
C ASN A 36 3.31 -20.36 1.85
N VAL A 37 3.33 -20.80 0.58
CA VAL A 37 4.08 -21.98 0.14
C VAL A 37 5.56 -21.62 0.05
N ARG A 38 5.86 -20.47 -0.55
CA ARG A 38 7.24 -19.96 -0.67
C ARG A 38 7.72 -19.23 0.59
N GLN A 39 6.81 -18.94 1.52
CA GLN A 39 7.05 -18.20 2.76
C GLN A 39 7.75 -16.85 2.54
N VAL A 40 7.30 -16.09 1.53
CA VAL A 40 7.93 -14.83 1.14
C VAL A 40 6.91 -13.78 0.72
N GLN A 41 7.29 -12.51 0.81
CA GLN A 41 6.54 -11.42 0.20
C GLN A 41 6.69 -11.50 -1.33
N VAL A 42 5.58 -11.57 -2.05
CA VAL A 42 5.56 -11.71 -3.53
C VAL A 42 5.14 -10.44 -4.26
N SER A 43 4.50 -9.49 -3.57
CA SER A 43 4.15 -8.19 -4.13
C SER A 43 4.25 -7.10 -3.08
N SER A 44 4.64 -5.90 -3.51
CA SER A 44 4.70 -4.70 -2.66
C SER A 44 4.65 -3.44 -3.51
N PHE A 45 3.68 -2.58 -3.26
CA PHE A 45 3.59 -1.27 -3.91
C PHE A 45 2.99 -0.21 -2.99
N LEU A 46 3.34 1.06 -3.27
CA LEU A 46 2.85 2.20 -2.50
C LEU A 46 1.39 2.49 -2.84
N VAL A 47 0.55 2.67 -1.82
CA VAL A 47 -0.88 3.02 -1.96
C VAL A 47 -1.21 4.40 -1.42
N HIS A 48 -0.34 4.98 -0.57
CA HIS A 48 -0.49 6.33 -0.06
C HIS A 48 0.86 7.00 0.12
N ARG A 49 0.93 8.26 -0.29
CA ARG A 49 2.05 9.17 -0.05
C ARG A 49 1.52 10.37 0.74
N PRO A 50 2.19 10.81 1.82
CA PRO A 50 1.75 12.00 2.55
C PRO A 50 1.83 13.24 1.66
N SER A 51 0.88 14.16 1.85
CA SER A 51 0.80 15.40 1.07
C SER A 51 2.00 16.34 1.27
N SER A 52 2.72 16.19 2.39
CA SER A 52 3.95 16.95 2.70
C SER A 52 5.21 16.40 2.02
N ALA A 53 5.14 15.26 1.33
CA ALA A 53 6.28 14.64 0.66
C ALA A 53 6.81 15.50 -0.48
N ARG A 54 8.13 15.73 -0.51
CA ARG A 54 8.85 16.50 -1.55
C ARG A 54 9.96 15.69 -2.23
N ASP A 55 10.00 14.39 -1.99
CA ASP A 55 11.04 13.46 -2.40
C ASP A 55 10.68 12.66 -3.67
N PHE A 56 9.70 13.13 -4.44
CA PHE A 56 9.26 12.48 -5.68
C PHE A 56 8.98 13.49 -6.78
N ARG A 57 8.99 13.02 -8.03
CA ARG A 57 8.54 13.76 -9.20
C ARG A 57 7.37 13.04 -9.86
N ALA A 58 6.45 13.82 -10.41
CA ALA A 58 5.37 13.31 -11.23
C ALA A 58 5.95 12.53 -12.43
N PRO A 59 5.31 11.46 -12.93
CA PRO A 59 5.87 10.62 -14.00
C PRO A 59 6.37 11.39 -15.22
N GLU A 60 5.70 12.48 -15.57
CA GLU A 60 5.97 13.35 -16.72
C GLU A 60 7.25 14.16 -16.53
N GLU A 61 7.69 14.37 -15.29
CA GLU A 61 8.85 15.20 -14.92
C GLU A 61 10.10 14.38 -14.59
N ARG A 62 10.12 13.07 -14.88
CA ARG A 62 11.20 12.16 -14.47
C ARG A 62 12.40 12.15 -15.41
N SER A 63 12.23 12.60 -16.64
CA SER A 63 13.30 12.75 -17.63
C SER A 63 13.62 14.23 -17.82
N VAL A 64 14.91 14.54 -17.91
CA VAL A 64 15.42 15.87 -18.29
C VAL A 64 15.83 15.90 -19.76
#